data_AF-A0A6J1WVA7-F1
#
_entry.id   AF-A0A6J1WVA7-F1
#
_cell.length_a   1.000
_cell.length_b   1.000
_cell.length_c   1.000
_cell.angle_alpha   90.00
_cell.angle_beta   90.00
_cell.angle_gamma   90.00
#
_symmetry.space_group_name_H-M   'P 1'
#
loop_
_entity.id
_entity.type
_entity.pdbx_description
1 polymer ?
#
loop_
_entity_poly.entity_id
_entity_poly.type
_entity_poly.pdbx_seq_one_letter_code
_entity_poly.pdbx_strand_id
1 'polypeptide(L)'
;MFNYHVAAGMKTVGISAAGGVAEATVDSIVDGYTKYDMYELDINRFLGLHNNKRFLRDRVKEVPSVHYGLPYPFHEFETGRNLRLSPIYPTLRDNGAVFSQVMGYERPTWFETIDKDGKESPQKPLPFKIAHTKTFGKPPWFDIVQREYWACREAVGLSDYSSFTKIDIQ
;
A
#
# COMPACT_ATOMS: atom_id res chain seq x y z
N MET A 1 5.90 21.16 -18.08
CA MET A 1 5.49 20.72 -19.44
C MET A 1 3.98 20.71 -19.43
N PHE A 2 3.34 21.62 -20.16
CA PHE A 2 1.89 21.62 -20.34
C PHE A 2 1.56 20.88 -21.64
N ASN A 3 0.43 20.17 -21.71
CA ASN A 3 -0.05 19.44 -22.89
C ASN A 3 0.82 18.24 -23.34
N TYR A 4 1.33 17.45 -22.38
CA TYR A 4 1.96 16.16 -22.66
C TYR A 4 1.14 15.03 -22.05
N HIS A 5 0.61 14.15 -22.91
CA HIS A 5 -0.26 13.04 -22.51
C HIS A 5 0.48 11.72 -22.63
N VAL A 6 0.22 10.79 -21.70
CA VAL A 6 0.86 9.48 -21.65
C VAL A 6 -0.22 8.39 -21.65
N ALA A 7 -0.25 7.59 -22.71
CA ALA A 7 -1.03 6.37 -22.81
C ALA A 7 -0.06 5.18 -22.95
N ALA A 8 0.48 4.71 -21.82
CA ALA A 8 1.53 3.68 -21.79
C ALA A 8 1.36 2.74 -20.58
N GLY A 9 2.23 1.72 -20.47
CA GLY A 9 2.21 0.77 -19.35
C GLY A 9 1.12 -0.30 -19.44
N MET A 10 0.50 -0.44 -20.61
CA MET A 10 -0.56 -1.41 -20.90
C MET A 10 -0.01 -2.83 -21.07
N LYS A 11 0.46 -3.43 -19.99
CA LYS A 11 0.93 -4.83 -19.95
C LYS A 11 -0.25 -5.80 -19.82
N THR A 12 -0.14 -6.98 -20.43
CA THR A 12 -1.07 -8.14 -20.33
C THR A 12 -2.44 -7.91 -20.96
N VAL A 13 -3.15 -6.84 -20.61
CA VAL A 13 -4.54 -6.53 -21.02
C VAL A 13 -4.58 -5.42 -22.10
N GLY A 14 -3.42 -5.03 -22.64
CA GLY A 14 -3.30 -3.82 -23.44
C GLY A 14 -4.12 -3.81 -24.73
N ILE A 15 -4.18 -4.94 -25.45
CA ILE A 15 -4.95 -5.01 -26.70
C ILE A 15 -6.46 -4.90 -26.43
N SER A 16 -6.96 -5.60 -25.41
CA SER A 16 -8.38 -5.57 -25.06
C SER A 16 -8.82 -4.21 -24.47
N ALA A 17 -7.91 -3.50 -23.80
CA ALA A 17 -8.19 -2.19 -23.22
C ALA A 17 -7.94 -1.01 -24.19
N ALA A 18 -7.28 -1.23 -25.33
CA ALA A 18 -6.79 -0.16 -26.21
C ALA A 18 -7.89 0.80 -26.67
N GLY A 19 -9.08 0.29 -26.99
CA GLY A 19 -10.22 1.12 -27.41
C GLY A 19 -10.65 2.11 -26.32
N GLY A 20 -10.83 1.64 -25.09
CA GLY A 20 -11.22 2.48 -23.96
C GLY A 20 -10.13 3.47 -23.56
N VAL A 21 -8.86 3.07 -23.62
CA VAL A 21 -7.73 3.98 -23.37
C VAL A 21 -7.67 5.09 -24.43
N ALA A 22 -7.92 4.75 -25.70
CA ALA A 22 -7.97 5.74 -26.77
C ALA A 22 -9.12 6.74 -26.56
N GLU A 23 -10.33 6.27 -26.23
CA GLU A 23 -11.47 7.12 -25.92
C GLU A 23 -11.17 8.06 -24.73
N ALA A 24 -10.68 7.52 -23.61
CA ALA A 24 -10.34 8.32 -22.44
C ALA A 24 -9.23 9.36 -22.74
N THR A 25 -8.28 9.02 -23.60
CA THR A 25 -7.23 9.96 -24.03
C THR A 25 -7.81 11.08 -24.88
N VAL A 26 -8.72 10.77 -25.80
CA VAL A 26 -9.41 11.76 -26.63
C VAL A 26 -10.28 12.68 -25.78
N ASP A 27 -11.09 12.14 -24.89
CA ASP A 27 -11.93 12.91 -23.95
C ASP A 27 -11.05 13.89 -23.13
N SER A 28 -9.93 13.42 -22.58
CA SER A 28 -9.01 14.28 -21.84
C SER A 28 -8.37 15.40 -22.67
N ILE A 29 -8.12 15.17 -23.96
CA ILE A 29 -7.50 16.16 -24.87
C ILE A 29 -8.54 17.18 -25.37
N VAL A 30 -9.73 16.71 -25.76
CA VAL A 30 -10.77 17.52 -26.41
C VAL A 30 -11.63 18.24 -25.38
N ASP A 31 -12.13 17.50 -24.39
CA ASP A 31 -13.10 18.00 -23.41
C ASP A 31 -12.42 18.44 -22.10
N GLY A 32 -11.17 18.04 -21.87
CA GLY A 32 -10.41 18.36 -20.66
C GLY A 32 -10.73 17.49 -19.45
N TYR A 33 -11.66 16.54 -19.58
CA TYR A 33 -12.02 15.57 -18.54
C TYR A 33 -12.43 14.24 -19.17
N THR A 34 -12.39 13.16 -18.39
CA THR A 34 -12.84 11.84 -18.82
C THR A 34 -14.23 11.55 -18.29
N LYS A 35 -15.04 10.80 -19.07
CA LYS A 35 -16.39 10.35 -18.63
C LYS A 35 -16.34 9.33 -17.48
N TYR A 36 -15.21 8.61 -17.36
CA TYR A 36 -14.98 7.57 -16.37
C TYR A 36 -14.03 8.05 -15.27
N ASP A 37 -14.09 7.41 -14.10
CA ASP A 37 -13.09 7.58 -13.06
C ASP A 37 -11.78 6.93 -13.48
N MET A 38 -10.74 7.75 -13.61
CA MET A 38 -9.42 7.34 -14.07
C MET A 38 -8.40 7.20 -12.94
N TYR A 39 -8.80 7.26 -11.67
CA TYR A 39 -7.86 7.24 -10.55
C TYR A 39 -6.85 6.08 -10.59
N GLU A 40 -7.30 4.88 -10.98
CA GLU A 40 -6.44 3.69 -11.10
C GLU A 40 -5.56 3.67 -12.36
N LEU A 41 -5.77 4.58 -13.30
CA LEU A 41 -5.02 4.68 -14.56
C LEU A 41 -4.17 5.96 -14.64
N ASP A 42 -4.51 6.97 -13.85
CA ASP A 42 -3.79 8.24 -13.80
C ASP A 42 -2.33 8.02 -13.36
N ILE A 43 -1.41 8.67 -14.07
CA ILE A 43 0.02 8.63 -13.81
C ILE A 43 0.41 9.45 -12.56
N ASN A 44 -0.38 10.46 -12.21
CA ASN A 44 -0.16 11.35 -11.07
C ASN A 44 -0.42 10.66 -9.72
N ARG A 45 -1.04 9.47 -9.71
CA ARG A 45 -1.22 8.68 -8.48
C ARG A 45 0.11 8.21 -7.88
N PHE A 46 1.18 8.18 -8.67
CA PHE A 46 2.48 7.73 -8.22
C PHE A 46 3.30 8.89 -7.65
N LEU A 47 3.84 8.68 -6.45
CA LEU A 47 4.87 9.56 -5.87
C LEU A 47 6.18 9.48 -6.65
N GLY A 48 6.99 10.54 -6.59
CA GLY A 48 8.33 10.56 -7.19
C GLY A 48 9.26 9.41 -6.72
N LEU A 49 9.04 8.89 -5.52
CA LEU A 49 9.76 7.73 -4.98
C LEU A 49 9.48 6.41 -5.74
N HIS A 50 8.33 6.30 -6.42
CA HIS A 50 8.04 5.15 -7.27
C HIS A 50 8.83 5.20 -8.59
N ASN A 51 9.35 6.37 -8.99
CA ASN A 51 10.26 6.50 -10.13
C ASN A 51 11.71 6.09 -9.76
N ASN A 52 11.85 5.02 -8.98
CA ASN A 52 13.13 4.46 -8.56
C ASN A 52 13.36 3.16 -9.34
N LYS A 53 14.48 3.07 -10.07
CA LYS A 53 14.82 1.90 -10.89
C LYS A 53 14.83 0.59 -10.10
N ARG A 54 15.30 0.61 -8.85
CA ARG A 54 15.31 -0.58 -7.98
C ARG A 54 13.89 -0.99 -7.60
N PHE A 55 13.06 -0.03 -7.17
CA PHE A 55 11.65 -0.29 -6.86
C PHE A 55 10.91 -0.86 -8.06
N LEU A 56 11.02 -0.22 -9.22
CA LEU A 56 10.36 -0.66 -10.45
C LEU A 56 10.80 -2.07 -10.86
N ARG A 57 12.12 -2.35 -10.82
CA ARG A 57 12.67 -3.67 -11.14
C ARG A 57 12.15 -4.76 -10.19
N ASP A 58 12.02 -4.46 -8.91
CA ASP A 58 11.58 -5.44 -7.92
C ASP A 58 10.05 -5.65 -8.04
N ARG A 59 9.26 -4.57 -8.15
CA ARG A 59 7.80 -4.56 -8.31
C ARG A 59 7.31 -5.23 -9.60
N VAL A 60 7.96 -4.96 -10.73
CA VAL A 60 7.53 -5.46 -12.05
C VAL A 60 7.63 -6.98 -12.18
N LYS A 61 8.44 -7.64 -11.34
CA LYS A 61 8.53 -9.10 -11.30
C LYS A 61 7.34 -9.74 -10.58
N GLU A 62 6.74 -9.01 -9.65
CA GLU A 62 5.69 -9.54 -8.77
C GLU A 62 4.28 -9.27 -9.33
N VAL A 63 4.00 -8.03 -9.72
CA VAL A 63 2.65 -7.58 -10.17
C VAL A 63 2.04 -8.47 -11.27
N PRO A 64 2.77 -8.90 -12.31
CA PRO A 64 2.19 -9.72 -13.37
C PRO A 64 1.72 -11.08 -12.88
N SER A 65 2.43 -11.66 -11.91
CA SER A 65 2.09 -12.96 -11.33
C SER A 65 0.82 -12.87 -10.49
N VAL A 66 0.61 -11.74 -9.82
CA VAL A 66 -0.62 -11.48 -9.03
C VAL A 66 -1.86 -11.47 -9.91
N HIS A 67 -1.77 -11.00 -11.16
CA HIS A 67 -2.91 -10.93 -12.08
C HIS A 67 -3.59 -12.29 -12.33
N TYR A 68 -2.84 -13.38 -12.28
CA TYR A 68 -3.36 -14.75 -12.42
C TYR A 68 -3.44 -15.51 -11.09
N GLY A 69 -3.13 -14.85 -9.97
CA GLY A 69 -3.21 -15.42 -8.63
C GLY A 69 -4.64 -15.40 -8.08
N LEU A 70 -4.85 -16.09 -6.96
CA LEU A 70 -6.08 -15.98 -6.20
C LEU A 70 -6.13 -14.62 -5.48
N PRO A 71 -7.14 -13.76 -5.77
CA PRO A 71 -7.21 -12.41 -5.21
C PRO A 71 -7.80 -12.45 -3.80
N TYR A 72 -7.01 -12.93 -2.83
CA TYR A 72 -7.42 -12.85 -1.44
C TYR A 72 -7.60 -11.39 -1.01
N PRO A 73 -8.62 -11.08 -0.18
CA PRO A 73 -8.78 -9.76 0.41
C PRO A 73 -7.52 -9.30 1.16
N PHE A 74 -7.25 -7.99 1.10
CA PHE A 74 -6.09 -7.37 1.75
C PHE A 74 -4.76 -7.98 1.30
N HIS A 75 -4.60 -8.15 -0.02
CA HIS A 75 -3.34 -8.60 -0.60
C HIS A 75 -2.26 -7.53 -0.42
N GLU A 76 -1.12 -7.95 0.13
CA GLU A 76 0.07 -7.12 0.27
C GLU A 76 1.17 -7.63 -0.64
N PHE A 77 1.92 -6.69 -1.21
CA PHE A 77 3.09 -7.03 -1.97
C PHE A 77 4.29 -7.38 -1.08
N GLU A 78 5.13 -8.32 -1.52
CA GLU A 78 6.32 -8.78 -0.79
C GLU A 78 7.58 -8.00 -1.16
N THR A 79 7.71 -7.56 -2.42
CA THR A 79 8.91 -6.83 -2.87
C THR A 79 8.77 -5.31 -2.65
N GLY A 80 9.80 -4.52 -2.95
CA GLY A 80 9.72 -3.03 -3.07
C GLY A 80 9.14 -2.31 -1.84
N ARG A 81 9.42 -2.85 -0.66
CA ARG A 81 9.03 -2.36 0.65
C ARG A 81 9.97 -1.28 1.18
N ASN A 82 9.59 -0.65 2.28
CA ASN A 82 10.40 0.31 3.04
C ASN A 82 10.84 1.53 2.21
N LEU A 83 9.98 2.04 1.32
CA LEU A 83 10.26 3.27 0.58
C LEU A 83 10.11 4.51 1.46
N ARG A 84 9.11 4.52 2.33
CA ARG A 84 8.83 5.58 3.29
C ARG A 84 8.44 4.96 4.61
N LEU A 85 8.97 5.53 5.68
CA LEU A 85 8.71 5.12 7.05
C LEU A 85 8.22 6.35 7.83
N SER A 86 7.33 6.15 8.78
CA SER A 86 6.98 7.21 9.71
C SER A 86 8.09 7.44 10.74
N PRO A 87 8.14 8.62 11.38
CA PRO A 87 9.13 8.88 12.43
C PRO A 87 9.07 7.89 13.60
N ILE A 88 7.88 7.35 13.88
CA ILE A 88 7.65 6.37 14.96
C ILE A 88 7.73 4.91 14.48
N TYR A 89 8.11 4.66 13.23
CA TYR A 89 8.23 3.31 12.66
C TYR A 89 9.06 2.34 13.51
N PRO A 90 10.27 2.71 14.02
CA PRO A 90 11.06 1.79 14.85
C PRO A 90 10.29 1.34 16.09
N THR A 91 9.63 2.28 16.76
CA THR A 91 8.79 2.00 17.94
C THR A 91 7.62 1.11 17.59
N LEU A 92 6.95 1.34 16.46
CA LEU A 92 5.84 0.52 16.00
C LEU A 92 6.28 -0.92 15.74
N ARG A 93 7.39 -1.10 15.00
CA ARG A 93 7.99 -2.40 14.72
C ARG A 93 8.36 -3.14 16.01
N ASP A 94 9.02 -2.45 16.94
CA ASP A 94 9.48 -3.04 18.20
C ASP A 94 8.32 -3.35 19.15
N ASN A 95 7.13 -2.79 18.91
CA ASN A 95 5.88 -3.14 19.60
C ASN A 95 5.01 -4.17 18.82
N GLY A 96 5.59 -4.87 17.86
CA GLY A 96 4.94 -6.00 17.20
C GLY A 96 4.04 -5.61 16.02
N ALA A 97 4.21 -4.40 15.46
CA ALA A 97 3.47 -3.99 14.28
C ALA A 97 3.72 -4.93 13.09
N VAL A 98 2.63 -5.29 12.43
CA VAL A 98 2.61 -5.98 11.14
C VAL A 98 2.15 -4.98 10.08
N PHE A 99 2.92 -4.86 9.00
CA PHE A 99 2.82 -3.72 8.09
C PHE A 99 2.15 -4.05 6.76
N SER A 100 1.22 -3.19 6.37
CA SER A 100 0.73 -3.00 5.01
C SER A 100 1.47 -1.86 4.31
N GLN A 101 1.46 -1.84 2.98
CA GLN A 101 2.05 -0.75 2.21
C GLN A 101 0.98 0.14 1.57
N VAL A 102 1.03 1.45 1.82
CA VAL A 102 0.18 2.45 1.16
C VAL A 102 1.03 3.56 0.57
N MET A 103 1.04 3.69 -0.77
CA MET A 103 1.84 4.69 -1.49
C MET A 103 3.29 4.77 -1.01
N GLY A 104 3.91 3.61 -0.80
CA GLY A 104 5.29 3.45 -0.35
C GLY A 104 5.51 3.61 1.16
N TYR A 105 4.51 4.05 1.93
CA TYR A 105 4.57 4.02 3.39
C TYR A 105 4.32 2.63 3.92
N GLU A 106 5.16 2.20 4.86
CA GLU A 106 4.85 1.09 5.76
C GLU A 106 3.88 1.58 6.84
N ARG A 107 2.67 1.01 6.86
CA ARG A 107 1.61 1.34 7.81
C ARG A 107 1.29 0.13 8.68
N PRO A 108 1.28 0.27 10.02
CA PRO A 108 0.79 -0.80 10.88
C PRO A 108 -0.67 -1.13 10.54
N THR A 109 -0.94 -2.41 10.29
CA THR A 109 -2.29 -2.93 10.05
C THR A 109 -2.88 -3.54 11.31
N TRP A 110 -2.05 -4.24 12.09
CA TRP A 110 -2.34 -4.76 13.43
C TRP A 110 -1.03 -4.96 14.20
N PHE A 111 -1.15 -5.22 15.51
CA PHE A 111 -0.04 -5.48 16.41
C PHE A 111 -0.14 -6.88 17.00
N GLU A 112 0.85 -7.72 16.69
CA GLU A 112 0.96 -9.02 17.32
C GLU A 112 1.36 -8.88 18.79
N THR A 113 0.77 -9.70 19.65
CA THR A 113 1.13 -9.73 21.07
C THR A 113 2.57 -10.16 21.25
N ILE A 114 3.38 -9.32 21.88
CA ILE A 114 4.72 -9.66 22.31
C ILE A 114 4.57 -10.36 23.66
N ASP A 115 4.92 -11.65 23.74
CA ASP A 115 4.99 -12.36 25.01
C ASP A 115 6.01 -11.66 25.91
N LYS A 116 5.53 -10.98 26.95
CA LYS A 116 6.40 -10.31 27.93
C LYS A 116 7.22 -11.29 28.78
N ASP A 117 6.89 -12.58 28.73
CA ASP A 117 7.50 -13.64 29.54
C ASP A 117 8.49 -14.55 28.77
N GLY A 118 8.75 -14.29 27.48
CA GLY A 118 9.46 -15.23 26.61
C GLY A 118 10.77 -14.72 26.01
N LYS A 119 11.87 -14.73 26.78
CA LYS A 119 13.27 -14.95 26.34
C LYS A 119 13.81 -14.29 25.04
N GLU A 120 13.20 -13.24 24.51
CA GLU A 120 13.88 -12.33 23.59
C GLU A 120 14.35 -11.12 24.37
N SER A 121 15.67 -10.96 24.41
CA SER A 121 16.33 -9.88 25.12
C SER A 121 15.68 -8.54 24.74
N PRO A 122 15.37 -7.64 25.69
CA PRO A 122 14.83 -6.29 25.42
C PRO A 122 15.81 -5.37 24.64
N GLN A 123 16.82 -5.93 23.99
CA GLN A 123 17.93 -5.27 23.32
C GLN A 123 17.95 -5.52 21.80
N LYS A 124 17.13 -6.42 21.25
CA LYS A 124 17.10 -6.67 19.80
C LYS A 124 15.81 -6.12 19.17
N PRO A 125 15.93 -5.32 18.10
CA PRO A 125 14.81 -4.94 17.26
C PRO A 125 14.02 -6.16 16.77
N LEU A 126 12.69 -6.08 16.83
CA LEU A 126 11.85 -7.11 16.21
C LEU A 126 12.00 -7.06 14.68
N PRO A 127 11.91 -8.21 13.98
CA PRO A 127 11.99 -8.23 12.53
C PRO A 127 10.77 -7.54 11.91
N PHE A 128 10.97 -6.91 10.75
CA PHE A 128 9.88 -6.38 9.94
C PHE A 128 8.95 -7.51 9.47
N LYS A 129 7.65 -7.34 9.66
CA LYS A 129 6.61 -8.31 9.28
C LYS A 129 5.64 -7.69 8.29
N ILE A 130 5.36 -8.43 7.21
CA ILE A 130 4.38 -8.06 6.20
C ILE A 130 3.02 -8.64 6.57
N ALA A 131 1.96 -7.86 6.42
CA ALA A 131 0.60 -8.33 6.62
C ALA A 131 0.21 -9.40 5.58
N HIS A 132 -0.32 -10.54 6.06
CA HIS A 132 -0.84 -11.60 5.21
C HIS A 132 -2.20 -12.10 5.71
N THR A 133 -3.19 -12.14 4.81
CA THR A 133 -4.54 -12.64 5.12
C THR A 133 -4.75 -14.06 4.59
N LYS A 134 -4.49 -14.29 3.29
CA LYS A 134 -4.55 -15.61 2.61
C LYS A 134 -5.83 -16.43 2.86
N THR A 135 -6.96 -15.77 3.11
CA THR A 135 -8.28 -16.41 3.30
C THR A 135 -9.40 -15.49 2.86
N PHE A 136 -10.54 -16.07 2.47
CA PHE A 136 -11.80 -15.34 2.22
C PHE A 136 -12.71 -15.30 3.45
N GLY A 137 -12.39 -16.11 4.48
CA GLY A 137 -13.17 -16.18 5.73
C GLY A 137 -12.65 -15.22 6.80
N LYS A 138 -12.91 -15.55 8.07
CA LYS A 138 -12.37 -14.81 9.21
C LYS A 138 -10.84 -14.81 9.16
N PRO A 139 -10.17 -13.64 9.07
CA PRO A 139 -8.72 -13.58 8.98
C PRO A 139 -8.05 -13.91 10.32
N PRO A 140 -6.79 -14.38 10.33
CA PRO A 140 -6.09 -14.77 11.56
C PRO A 140 -5.86 -13.61 12.52
N TRP A 141 -5.81 -12.37 12.00
CA TRP A 141 -5.63 -11.14 12.77
C TRP A 141 -6.94 -10.56 13.32
N PHE A 142 -8.11 -11.17 13.05
CA PHE A 142 -9.40 -10.60 13.45
C PHE A 142 -9.53 -10.38 14.95
N ASP A 143 -9.17 -11.38 15.75
CA ASP A 143 -9.26 -11.30 17.21
C ASP A 143 -8.20 -10.36 17.81
N ILE A 144 -7.09 -10.14 17.07
CA ILE A 144 -6.08 -9.13 17.42
C ILE A 144 -6.68 -7.73 17.26
N VAL A 145 -7.24 -7.44 16.10
CA VAL A 145 -7.88 -6.15 15.81
C VAL A 145 -9.07 -5.89 16.74
N GLN A 146 -9.81 -6.92 17.14
CA GLN A 146 -10.87 -6.79 18.13
C GLN A 146 -10.33 -6.25 19.47
N ARG A 147 -9.15 -6.68 19.92
CA ARG A 147 -8.52 -6.15 21.14
C ARG A 147 -8.09 -4.70 20.96
N GLU A 148 -7.51 -4.36 19.81
CA GLU A 148 -7.14 -2.97 19.49
C GLU A 148 -8.38 -2.05 19.47
N TYR A 149 -9.49 -2.52 18.91
CA TYR A 149 -10.76 -1.81 18.94
C TYR A 149 -11.20 -1.51 20.38
N TRP A 150 -11.21 -2.51 21.27
CA TRP A 150 -11.58 -2.30 22.66
C TRP A 150 -10.62 -1.37 23.39
N ALA A 151 -9.32 -1.45 23.12
CA ALA A 151 -8.33 -0.53 23.68
C ALA A 151 -8.57 0.92 23.22
N CYS A 152 -8.89 1.14 21.94
CA CYS A 152 -9.25 2.46 21.42
C CYS A 152 -10.58 2.97 22.00
N ARG A 153 -11.53 2.07 22.25
CA ARG A 153 -12.87 2.42 22.72
C ARG A 153 -12.92 2.74 24.22
N GLU A 154 -12.25 1.93 25.02
CA GLU A 154 -12.35 1.94 26.49
C GLU A 154 -11.09 2.50 27.18
N ALA A 155 -10.02 2.75 26.42
CA ALA A 155 -8.77 3.31 26.94
C ALA A 155 -8.21 4.38 25.97
N VAL A 156 -6.94 4.27 25.58
CA VAL A 156 -6.26 5.23 24.71
C VAL A 156 -5.60 4.48 23.56
N GLY A 157 -5.93 4.87 22.33
CA GLY A 157 -5.30 4.40 21.12
C GLY A 157 -4.37 5.45 20.52
N LEU A 158 -3.28 5.01 19.91
CA LEU A 158 -2.41 5.83 19.06
C LEU A 158 -2.54 5.33 17.62
N SER A 159 -2.77 6.24 16.68
CA SER A 159 -2.85 5.90 15.26
C SER A 159 -1.89 6.77 14.45
N ASP A 160 -1.11 6.12 13.57
CA ASP A 160 -0.12 6.80 12.73
C ASP A 160 -0.73 7.31 11.43
N TYR A 161 -0.95 8.63 11.37
CA TYR A 161 -1.45 9.36 10.20
C TYR A 161 -0.32 10.02 9.37
N SER A 162 0.94 9.62 9.57
CA SER A 162 2.07 10.14 8.81
C SER A 162 1.92 9.93 7.31
N SER A 163 1.25 8.84 6.91
CA SER A 163 1.02 8.46 5.51
C SER A 163 0.05 9.37 4.75
N PHE A 164 -0.79 10.13 5.45
CA PHE A 164 -1.78 10.99 4.80
C PHE A 164 -1.10 12.15 4.09
N THR A 165 -1.61 12.49 2.90
CA THR A 165 -1.16 13.65 2.14
C THR A 165 -1.41 14.91 2.98
N LYS A 166 -0.37 15.74 3.11
CA LYS A 166 -0.40 17.01 3.82
C LYS A 166 -0.10 18.09 2.79
N ILE A 167 -1.03 19.02 2.59
CA ILE A 167 -0.91 20.12 1.64
C ILE A 167 -1.03 21.40 2.45
N ASP A 168 0.01 22.22 2.43
CA ASP A 168 -0.04 23.58 2.96
C ASP A 168 -0.40 24.52 1.81
N ILE A 169 -1.45 25.31 1.99
CA ILE A 169 -1.93 26.28 1.01
C ILE A 169 -1.70 27.65 1.62
N GLN A 170 -0.77 28.40 1.03
CA GLN A 170 -0.41 29.76 1.45
C GLN A 170 -1.10 30.80 0.58
#